data_AF-A0A947PXQ2-F1
#
_entry.id   AF-A0A947PXQ2-F1
#
_cell.length_a   1.000
_cell.length_b   1.000
_cell.length_c   1.000
_cell.angle_alpha   90.00
_cell.angle_beta   90.00
_cell.angle_gamma   90.00
#
_symmetry.space_group_name_H-M   'P 1'
#
loop_
_entity.id
_entity.type
_entity.pdbx_description
1 polymer ?
#
loop_
_entity_poly.entity_id
_entity_poly.type
_entity_poly.pdbx_seq_one_letter_code
_entity_poly.pdbx_strand_id
1 'polypeptide(L)' 'EEQSANGRDNVSSLIIGSHDWAAAWASAGGSGTRLSGGARQQEIALRFGVNAVMYALTGNYKADQVHLPHILERLGQ' A
#
# COMPACT_ATOMS: atom_id res chain seq x y z
N GLU A 1 -1.51 24.01 24.31
CA GLU A 1 -0.18 23.37 24.25
C GLU A 1 -0.44 21.87 24.34
N GLU A 2 -0.07 20.99 23.41
CA GLU A 2 1.01 20.99 22.43
C GLU A 2 0.48 20.60 21.03
N GLN A 3 0.92 21.34 20.02
CA GLN A 3 0.93 20.86 18.64
C GLN A 3 1.99 19.75 18.55
N SER A 4 1.56 18.49 18.43
CA SER A 4 2.36 17.50 17.72
C SER A 4 1.66 17.21 16.41
N ALA A 5 1.97 18.02 15.39
CA ALA A 5 1.65 17.75 14.00
C ALA A 5 2.49 16.56 13.51
N ASN A 6 2.18 15.37 13.99
CA ASN A 6 2.64 14.11 13.41
C ASN A 6 1.47 13.12 13.39
N GLY A 7 0.39 13.51 12.71
CA GLY A 7 -0.66 12.62 12.23
C GLY A 7 -0.13 11.68 11.14
N ARG A 8 0.91 10.92 11.47
CA ARG A 8 1.22 9.70 10.74
C ARG A 8 0.27 8.67 11.32
N ASP A 9 -0.89 8.55 10.70
CA ASP A 9 -1.73 7.36 10.73
C ASP A 9 -0.82 6.13 10.78
N ASN A 10 -1.09 5.15 11.66
CA ASN A 10 -0.23 4.02 12.08
C ASN A 10 0.30 3.10 10.94
N VAL A 11 0.88 3.71 9.91
CA VAL A 11 1.10 3.22 8.56
C VAL A 11 2.44 3.84 8.11
N SER A 12 3.27 3.05 7.47
CA SER A 12 4.56 3.45 6.95
C SER A 12 4.36 4.38 5.75
N SER A 13 4.84 5.61 5.88
CA SER A 13 4.82 6.61 4.80
C SER A 13 5.89 6.39 3.73
N LEU A 14 6.91 5.57 4.01
CA LEU A 14 8.00 5.25 3.10
C LEU A 14 8.38 3.77 3.22
N ILE A 15 8.49 3.09 2.08
CA ILE A 15 8.95 1.70 1.97
C ILE A 15 10.19 1.69 1.07
N ILE A 16 11.31 1.20 1.58
CA ILE A 16 12.57 1.04 0.84
C ILE A 16 12.93 -0.45 0.84
N GLY A 17 13.27 -0.99 -0.32
CA GLY A 17 13.80 -2.33 -0.45
C GLY A 17 14.92 -2.41 -1.48
N SER A 18 15.79 -3.39 -1.32
CA SER A 18 16.95 -3.65 -2.19
C SER A 18 16.63 -4.55 -3.39
N HIS A 19 15.35 -4.76 -3.68
CA HIS A 19 14.89 -5.64 -4.75
C HIS A 19 14.23 -4.77 -5.82
N ASP A 20 14.68 -4.89 -7.07
CA ASP A 20 14.18 -4.12 -8.22
C ASP A 20 12.76 -4.59 -8.62
N TRP A 21 11.77 -4.27 -7.79
CA TRP A 21 10.37 -4.62 -8.01
C TRP A 21 9.81 -3.93 -9.25
N ALA A 22 10.28 -2.74 -9.58
CA ALA A 22 9.85 -1.99 -10.75
C ALA A 22 10.20 -2.72 -12.05
N ALA A 23 11.45 -3.19 -12.20
CA ALA A 23 11.83 -4.00 -13.34
C ALA A 23 11.04 -5.32 -13.41
N ALA A 24 10.76 -5.94 -12.26
CA ALA A 24 9.92 -7.13 -12.19
C ALA A 24 8.51 -6.89 -12.74
N TRP A 25 7.87 -5.78 -12.35
CA TRP A 25 6.53 -5.42 -12.82
C TRP A 25 6.51 -5.04 -14.30
N ALA A 26 7.52 -4.30 -14.79
CA ALA A 26 7.65 -3.97 -16.20
C ALA A 26 7.79 -5.22 -17.08
N SER A 27 8.41 -6.28 -16.56
CA SER A 27 8.63 -7.52 -17.31
C SER A 27 7.39 -8.42 -17.45
N ALA A 28 6.32 -8.18 -16.69
CA ALA A 28 5.12 -9.02 -16.66
C ALA A 28 4.27 -8.96 -17.95
N GLY A 29 4.47 -7.96 -18.81
CA GLY A 29 3.72 -7.77 -20.07
C GLY A 29 4.18 -8.60 -21.27
N GLY A 30 5.05 -9.60 -21.10
CA GLY A 30 5.37 -10.58 -22.14
C GLY A 30 6.60 -10.31 -23.01
N SER A 31 7.24 -9.14 -22.90
CA SER A 31 8.46 -8.80 -23.66
C SER A 31 9.69 -8.47 -22.79
N GLY A 32 9.57 -8.50 -21.47
CA GLY A 32 10.68 -8.16 -20.58
C GLY A 32 11.65 -9.31 -20.37
N THR A 33 12.93 -8.97 -20.23
CA THR A 33 13.96 -9.88 -19.71
C THR A 33 13.48 -10.52 -18.41
N ARG A 34 13.38 -11.85 -18.38
CA ARG A 34 13.06 -12.60 -17.16
C ARG A 34 14.09 -12.25 -16.09
N LEU A 35 13.63 -11.93 -14.89
CA LEU A 35 14.50 -11.72 -13.73
C LEU A 35 15.41 -12.94 -13.54
N SER A 36 16.65 -12.74 -13.07
CA SER A 36 17.60 -13.83 -12.87
C SER A 36 17.09 -14.91 -11.91
N GLY A 37 16.21 -14.57 -10.95
CA GLY A 37 15.55 -15.53 -10.06
C GLY A 37 14.30 -16.21 -10.64
N GLY A 38 14.02 -16.03 -11.93
CA GLY A 38 12.97 -16.73 -12.67
C GLY A 38 11.54 -16.38 -12.27
N ALA A 39 10.61 -17.25 -12.65
CA ALA A 39 9.16 -17.02 -12.48
C ALA A 39 8.74 -16.83 -11.02
N ARG A 40 9.38 -17.52 -10.07
CA ARG A 40 9.09 -17.39 -8.63
C ARG A 40 9.42 -15.99 -8.12
N GLN A 41 10.56 -15.43 -8.50
CA GLN A 41 10.93 -14.07 -8.07
C GLN A 41 9.96 -13.03 -8.64
N GLN A 42 9.52 -13.22 -9.89
CA GLN A 42 8.54 -12.37 -10.53
C GLN A 42 7.17 -12.43 -9.84
N GLU A 43 6.71 -13.64 -9.48
CA GLU A 43 5.49 -13.82 -8.71
C GLU A 43 5.56 -13.14 -7.34
N ILE A 44 6.67 -13.30 -6.61
CA ILE A 44 6.86 -12.65 -5.31
C ILE A 44 6.88 -11.12 -5.44
N ALA A 45 7.52 -10.59 -6.49
CA ALA A 45 7.51 -9.15 -6.76
C ALA A 45 6.09 -8.64 -7.06
N LEU A 46 5.30 -9.37 -7.85
CA LEU A 46 3.89 -9.03 -8.11
C LEU A 46 3.05 -9.04 -6.83
N ARG A 47 3.19 -10.08 -5.99
CA ARG A 47 2.50 -10.18 -4.69
C ARG A 47 2.88 -9.01 -3.77
N PHE A 48 4.15 -8.64 -3.74
CA PHE A 48 4.59 -7.48 -2.98
C PHE A 48 3.93 -6.19 -3.48
N GLY A 49 3.87 -5.97 -4.80
CA GLY A 49 3.21 -4.80 -5.39
C GLY A 49 1.73 -4.72 -5.02
N VAL A 50 1.00 -5.83 -5.11
CA VAL A 50 -0.42 -5.90 -4.69
C VAL A 50 -0.55 -5.55 -3.21
N ASN A 51 0.27 -6.15 -2.34
CA ASN A 51 0.22 -5.87 -0.91
C ASN A 51 0.57 -4.42 -0.58
N ALA A 52 1.52 -3.81 -1.30
CA ALA A 52 1.90 -2.42 -1.12
C ALA A 52 0.76 -1.47 -1.49
N VAL A 53 0.07 -1.73 -2.61
CA VAL A 53 -1.11 -0.95 -3.03
C VAL A 53 -2.23 -1.08 -2.01
N MET A 54 -2.53 -2.31 -1.56
CA MET A 54 -3.53 -2.54 -0.52
C MET A 54 -3.17 -1.78 0.76
N TYR A 55 -1.92 -1.89 1.22
CA TYR A 55 -1.44 -1.20 2.40
C TYR A 55 -1.56 0.32 2.29
N ALA A 56 -1.20 0.90 1.14
CA ALA A 56 -1.30 2.34 0.91
C ALA A 56 -2.75 2.83 0.89
N LEU A 57 -3.66 2.06 0.29
CA LEU A 57 -5.05 2.46 0.09
C LEU A 57 -5.96 2.11 1.28
N THR A 58 -5.56 1.15 2.12
CA THR A 58 -6.40 0.66 3.23
C THR A 58 -5.70 0.69 4.58
N GLY A 59 -4.49 1.23 4.67
CA GLY A 59 -3.69 1.22 5.91
C GLY A 59 -4.39 1.92 7.08
N ASN A 60 -5.21 2.94 6.79
CA ASN A 60 -5.89 3.74 7.81
C ASN A 60 -7.42 3.52 7.90
N TYR A 61 -7.94 2.45 7.27
CA TYR A 61 -9.40 2.26 7.18
C TYR A 61 -10.12 2.25 8.54
N LYS A 62 -9.43 1.87 9.62
CA LYS A 62 -9.98 1.89 10.99
C LYS A 62 -10.00 3.28 11.60
N ALA A 63 -9.03 4.15 11.33
CA ALA A 63 -9.11 5.52 11.84
C ALA A 63 -10.25 6.28 11.16
N ASP A 64 -10.59 5.94 9.92
CA ASP A 64 -11.76 6.49 9.24
C ASP A 64 -13.08 6.18 9.98
N GLN A 65 -13.13 5.13 10.81
CA GLN A 65 -14.31 4.79 11.62
C GLN A 65 -14.62 5.82 12.70
N VAL A 66 -13.68 6.69 13.09
CA VAL A 66 -13.95 7.77 14.05
C VAL A 66 -15.04 8.74 13.53
N HIS A 67 -15.21 8.83 12.21
CA HIS A 67 -16.21 9.67 11.56
C HIS A 67 -17.59 9.01 11.43
N LEU A 68 -17.69 7.70 11.71
CA LEU A 68 -18.93 6.94 11.55
C LEU A 68 -20.11 7.52 12.35
N PRO A 69 -19.96 7.93 13.64
CA PRO A 69 -21.07 8.51 14.39
C PRO A 69 -21.67 9.75 13.70
N HIS A 70 -20.82 10.62 13.16
CA HIS A 70 -21.24 11.85 12.46
C HIS A 70 -21.96 11.56 11.14
N ILE A 71 -21.55 10.52 10.42
CA ILE A 71 -22.22 10.08 9.18
C ILE A 71 -23.62 9.52 9.51
N LEU A 72 -23.73 8.72 10.57
CA LEU A 72 -25.02 8.15 10.99
C LEU A 72 -26.00 9.23 11.47
N GLU A 73 -25.51 10.25 12.18
CA GLU A 73 -26.33 11.39 12.61
C GLU A 73 -26.91 12.16 11.41
N ARG A 74 -26.15 12.32 10.32
CA ARG A 74 -26.61 12.98 9.08
C ARG A 74 -27.61 12.16 8.26
N LEU A 75 -27.59 10.84 8.35
CA LEU A 75 -28.52 9.97 7.61
C LEU A 75 -29.85 9.76 8.34
N GLY A 76 -29.87 10.01 9.67
CA GLY A 76 -31.08 9.96 10.49
C GLY A 76 -31.84 11.29 10.62
N GLN A 77 -31.30 12.37 10.05
CA GLN A 77 -31.96 13.66 9.81
C GLN A 77 -32.50 13.71 8.39
#